data_AF-A0A1G7JSA5-F1
#
_entry.id   AF-A0A1G7JSA5-F1
#
_cell.length_a   1.000
_cell.length_b   1.000
_cell.length_c   1.000
_cell.angle_alpha   90.00
_cell.angle_beta   90.00
_cell.angle_gamma   90.00
#
_symmetry.space_group_name_H-M   'P 1'
#
loop_
_entity.id
_entity.type
_entity.pdbx_description
1 polymer ?
#
loop_
_entity_poly.entity_id
_entity_poly.type
_entity_poly.pdbx_seq_one_letter_code
_entity_poly.pdbx_strand_id
1 'polypeptide(L)' 'RMEQMGMKQKDLVEMVGFKSRVSEIMNNKRKLTLDMIRKLSANLHIPTEVLIQEY' A
#
# COMPACT_ATOMS: atom_id res chain seq x y z
N ARG A 1 -8.10 2.67 -6.89
CA ARG A 1 -6.87 3.37 -7.36
C ARG A 1 -5.62 2.52 -7.11
N MET A 2 -5.42 1.99 -5.89
CA MET A 2 -4.31 1.06 -5.60
C MET A 2 -4.30 -0.21 -6.49
N GLU A 3 -5.46 -0.84 -6.72
CA GLU A 3 -5.56 -1.98 -7.65
C GLU A 3 -5.18 -1.61 -9.10
N GLN A 4 -5.49 -0.39 -9.53
CA GLN A 4 -5.13 0.09 -10.86
C GLN A 4 -3.63 0.34 -11.01
N MET A 5 -2.93 0.60 -9.89
CA MET A 5 -1.46 0.67 -9.84
C MET A 5 -0.80 -0.71 -9.81
N GLY A 6 -1.57 -1.80 -9.94
CA GLY A 6 -1.06 -3.16 -9.90
C GLY A 6 -0.75 -3.68 -8.49
N MET A 7 -1.09 -2.94 -7.44
CA MET A 7 -0.89 -3.40 -6.06
C MET A 7 -1.94 -4.43 -5.69
N LYS A 8 -1.50 -5.63 -5.32
CA LYS A 8 -2.40 -6.70 -4.87
C LYS A 8 -2.45 -6.71 -3.35
N GLN A 9 -3.60 -7.10 -2.82
CA GLN A 9 -3.78 -7.22 -1.36
C GLN A 9 -2.71 -8.12 -0.73
N LYS A 10 -2.28 -9.18 -1.41
CA LYS A 10 -1.21 -10.07 -0.93
C LYS A 10 0.11 -9.33 -0.66
N ASP A 11 0.47 -8.36 -1.49
CA ASP A 11 1.72 -7.62 -1.38
C ASP A 11 1.67 -6.66 -0.19
N LEU A 12 0.47 -6.14 0.13
CA LEU A 12 0.20 -5.36 1.34
C LEU A 12 0.09 -6.24 2.60
N VAL A 13 -0.40 -7.48 2.49
CA VAL A 13 -0.53 -8.40 3.63
C VAL A 13 0.83 -8.73 4.22
N GLU A 14 1.86 -8.94 3.40
CA GLU A 14 3.22 -9.19 3.89
C GLU A 14 3.81 -7.98 4.64
N MET A 15 3.38 -6.76 4.30
CA MET A 15 3.87 -5.54 4.96
C MET A 15 3.08 -5.13 6.20
N VAL A 16 1.78 -5.36 6.20
CA VAL A 16 0.85 -4.84 7.21
C VAL A 16 0.42 -5.93 8.19
N GLY A 17 0.54 -7.20 7.81
CA GLY A 17 0.22 -8.39 8.61
C GLY A 17 -1.27 -8.68 8.75
N PHE A 18 -2.12 -7.65 8.85
CA PHE A 18 -3.55 -7.80 9.07
C PHE A 18 -4.37 -7.56 7.80
N LYS A 19 -5.12 -8.57 7.33
CA LYS A 19 -6.03 -8.47 6.18
C LYS A 19 -7.05 -7.33 6.33
N SER A 20 -7.54 -7.07 7.55
CA SER A 20 -8.47 -5.96 7.83
C SER A 20 -7.82 -4.62 7.49
N ARG A 21 -6.59 -4.39 7.95
CA ARG A 21 -5.84 -3.15 7.68
C ARG A 21 -5.52 -2.99 6.20
N VAL A 22 -5.19 -4.08 5.51
CA VAL A 22 -4.97 -4.06 4.05
C VAL A 22 -6.22 -3.61 3.31
N SER A 23 -7.39 -4.14 3.68
CA SER A 23 -8.66 -3.71 3.10
C SER A 23 -8.94 -2.23 3.38
N GLU A 24 -8.66 -1.74 4.59
CA GLU A 24 -8.82 -0.32 4.93
C GLU A 24 -7.93 0.58 4.06
N ILE A 25 -6.68 0.18 3.82
CA ILE A 25 -5.74 0.93 2.97
C ILE A 25 -6.19 0.91 1.51
N MET A 26 -6.59 -0.25 0.99
CA MET A 26 -7.06 -0.40 -0.39
C MET A 26 -8.35 0.41 -0.65
N ASN A 27 -9.17 0.58 0.37
CA ASN A 27 -10.39 1.37 0.35
C ASN A 27 -10.18 2.83 0.80
N ASN A 28 -8.93 3.31 0.92
CA ASN A 28 -8.58 4.66 1.36
C ASN A 28 -9.13 5.07 2.74
N LYS A 29 -9.59 4.12 3.56
CA LYS A 29 -10.03 4.37 4.94
C LYS A 29 -8.85 4.64 5.88
N ARG A 30 -7.63 4.27 5.46
CA ARG A 30 -6.41 4.45 6.24
C ARG A 30 -5.23 4.82 5.32
N LYS A 31 -4.50 5.85 5.68
CA LYS A 31 -3.27 6.25 4.98
C LYS A 31 -2.14 5.24 5.24
N LEU A 32 -1.28 5.04 4.25
CA LEU A 32 -0.02 4.31 4.43
C LEU A 32 0.91 5.10 5.36
N THR A 33 1.64 4.40 6.23
CA THR A 33 2.72 5.01 6.99
C THR A 33 3.99 5.10 6.14
N LEU A 34 4.92 6.00 6.49
CA LEU A 34 6.21 6.11 5.80
C LEU A 34 6.99 4.79 5.76
N ASP A 35 6.93 3.99 6.83
CA ASP A 35 7.56 2.66 6.88
C ASP A 35 6.94 1.71 5.86
N MET A 36 5.60 1.69 5.76
CA MET A 36 4.89 0.88 4.78
C MET A 36 5.19 1.32 3.34
N ILE A 37 5.25 2.63 3.09
CA ILE A 37 5.58 3.19 1.77
C ILE A 37 6.98 2.76 1.34
N ARG A 38 7.98 2.90 2.22
CA ARG A 38 9.37 2.49 1.92
C ARG A 38 9.44 1.00 1.60
N LYS A 39 8.75 0.17 2.37
CA LYS A 39 8.77 -1.27 2.16
C LYS A 39 7.99 -1.69 0.91
N LEU A 40 6.85 -1.07 0.61
CA LEU A 40 6.13 -1.30 -0.65
C LEU A 40 6.98 -0.88 -1.85
N SER A 41 7.61 0.29 -1.78
CA SER A 41 8.47 0.79 -2.85
C SER A 41 9.64 -0.15 -3.12
N ALA A 42 10.28 -0.66 -2.06
CA ALA A 42 11.38 -1.61 -2.16
C ALA A 42 10.95 -2.99 -2.73
N ASN A 43 9.77 -3.49 -2.36
CA ASN A 43 9.31 -4.82 -2.79
C ASN A 43 8.63 -4.82 -4.16
N LEU A 44 7.93 -3.75 -4.53
CA LEU A 44 7.17 -3.66 -5.77
C LEU A 44 7.88 -2.82 -6.84
N HIS A 45 9.03 -2.21 -6.50
CA HIS A 45 9.77 -1.27 -7.35
C HIS A 45 8.88 -0.10 -7.84
N ILE A 46 7.89 0.28 -7.04
CA ILE A 46 6.98 1.40 -7.34
C ILE A 46 7.55 2.68 -6.74
N PRO A 47 7.56 3.81 -7.47
CA PRO A 47 7.97 5.09 -6.92
C PRO A 47 7.15 5.47 -5.69
N THR A 48 7.81 5.98 -4.65
CA THR A 48 7.12 6.42 -3.43
C THR A 48 6.10 7.52 -3.71
N GLU A 49 6.33 8.37 -4.70
CA GLU A 49 5.40 9.45 -5.10
C GLU A 49 4.00 8.92 -5.49
N VAL A 50 3.95 7.72 -6.06
CA VAL A 50 2.69 7.04 -6.43
C VAL A 50 1.96 6.54 -5.19
N LEU A 51 2.71 6.13 -4.16
CA LEU A 51 2.21 5.64 -2.87
C LEU A 51 1.80 6.77 -1.92
N ILE A 52 2.34 7.98 -2.12
CA ILE A 52 2.06 9.17 -1.31
C ILE A 52 0.91 10.01 -1.92
N GLN A 53 0.33 9.60 -3.06
CA GLN A 53 -0.79 10.35 -3.66
C GLN A 53 -1.88 10.59 -2.61
N GLU A 54 -2.24 11.86 -2.41
CA GLU A 54 -3.37 12.22 -1.57
C GLU A 54 -4.64 11.59 -2.16
N TYR A 55 -5.37 10.88 -1.31
CA TYR A 55 -6.65 10.22 -1.64
C TYR A 55 -7.83 11.12 -1.33
#